data_AF-A0A833QEY1-F1
#
_entry.id   AF-A0A833QEY1-F1
#
_cell.length_a   1.000
_cell.length_b   1.000
_cell.length_c   1.000
_cell.angle_alpha   90.00
_cell.angle_beta   90.00
_cell.angle_gamma   90.00
#
_symmetry.space_group_name_H-M   'P 1'
#
loop_
_entity.id
_entity.type
_entity.pdbx_description
1 polymer ?
#
loop_
_entity_poly.entity_id
_entity_poly.type
_entity_poly.pdbx_seq_one_letter_code
_entity_poly.pdbx_strand_id
1 'polypeptide(L)'
;MASYKHLFSIITIIFLFMYSTPTRGSQVALSKSRGALSNQIDKISSVQHLLANLSKIYTKNKSLSVCSEVVNAGNRLLSSVHRRMKGVARYDSDASLSLQTMYSAATTYLRTCGRILKEAKKHNKAKQFGSLRRHLDDIGNNCFLESYTLRAISRATVPRKKPKQESPFHKIHYARDIPRTLRRIPKDRRIVVAQDGTGHFSTISAAIAAAPAGATDYFLIIIKAGRYNEKVVVPIEKPFLVLAGAGKGATIITGSRSYALGYNTWDSATVEIYGHNFIGYNIGFENSAGPQGGQAVAVLCSSNLSAFYKCGFYGFQDTLYAHAWLQFYRECDIYGTIDFILGDASAVFQSCNIVVRPPLLGQSNPIVAQQRECPTGRTGFTIQNCVISPAPGFPINTKTYLGRPWGKSTRVAFISNQFNVMIDPVGWLPWYGIPTQVYLGEFNNTGSGADMAGRVTWPGIKRLTQPEAYNLTVDAMLGGGSWLDRTRVPYVKGLF
;
A
#
# COMPACT_ATOMS: atom_id res chain seq x y z
N MET A 1 -18.84 59.26 -1.41
CA MET A 1 -19.63 58.00 -1.32
C MET A 1 -19.44 57.09 -2.56
N ALA A 2 -18.20 56.83 -3.00
CA ALA A 2 -17.93 56.05 -4.21
C ALA A 2 -16.84 54.96 -4.05
N SER A 3 -16.49 54.56 -2.82
CA SER A 3 -15.42 53.57 -2.56
C SER A 3 -15.88 52.27 -1.87
N TYR A 4 -17.18 52.15 -1.53
CA TYR A 4 -17.71 50.93 -0.87
C TYR A 4 -18.43 49.95 -1.81
N LYS A 5 -18.72 50.33 -3.07
CA LYS A 5 -19.42 49.45 -4.03
C LYS A 5 -18.52 48.37 -4.66
N HIS A 6 -17.20 48.60 -4.75
CA HIS A 6 -16.28 47.59 -5.31
C HIS A 6 -15.88 46.49 -4.31
N LEU A 7 -15.86 46.78 -3.01
CA LEU A 7 -15.55 45.79 -1.99
C LEU A 7 -16.67 44.75 -1.82
N PHE A 8 -17.94 45.18 -1.94
CA PHE A 8 -19.10 44.28 -1.87
C PHE A 8 -19.19 43.32 -3.06
N SER A 9 -18.77 43.75 -4.26
CA SER A 9 -18.80 42.91 -5.47
C SER A 9 -17.75 41.78 -5.42
N ILE A 10 -16.55 42.07 -4.90
CA ILE A 10 -15.49 41.05 -4.74
C ILE A 10 -15.82 40.06 -3.62
N ILE A 11 -16.40 40.52 -2.50
CA ILE A 11 -16.82 39.65 -1.40
C ILE A 11 -17.99 38.75 -1.83
N THR A 12 -18.90 39.24 -2.68
CA THR A 12 -20.02 38.45 -3.22
C THR A 12 -19.56 37.41 -4.25
N ILE A 13 -18.56 37.71 -5.08
CA ILE A 13 -17.95 36.75 -6.02
C ILE A 13 -17.17 35.65 -5.26
N ILE A 14 -16.51 35.99 -4.16
CA ILE A 14 -15.83 35.01 -3.29
C ILE A 14 -16.86 34.13 -2.55
N PHE A 15 -18.00 34.69 -2.14
CA PHE A 15 -19.11 33.91 -1.57
C PHE A 15 -19.81 33.01 -2.60
N LEU A 16 -19.99 33.46 -3.84
CA LEU A 16 -20.56 32.67 -4.95
C LEU A 16 -19.64 31.50 -5.38
N PHE A 17 -18.32 31.62 -5.24
CA PHE A 17 -17.43 30.48 -5.44
C PHE A 17 -17.42 29.50 -4.27
N MET A 18 -17.52 29.99 -3.02
CA MET A 18 -17.61 29.14 -1.83
C MET A 18 -18.95 28.41 -1.69
N TYR A 19 -20.04 28.97 -2.23
CA TYR A 19 -21.39 28.39 -2.24
C TYR A 19 -21.93 28.13 -3.64
N SER A 20 -21.05 27.85 -4.60
CA SER A 20 -21.52 27.40 -5.92
C SER A 20 -22.44 26.20 -5.71
N THR A 21 -23.62 26.22 -6.31
CA THR A 21 -24.49 25.04 -6.34
C THR A 21 -23.74 23.91 -7.06
N PRO A 22 -23.99 22.63 -6.73
CA PRO A 22 -23.42 21.55 -7.51
C PRO A 22 -23.75 21.76 -9.00
N THR A 23 -22.75 21.77 -9.88
CA THR A 23 -23.05 21.86 -11.31
C THR A 23 -23.90 20.64 -11.65
N ARG A 24 -25.04 20.84 -12.32
CA ARG A 24 -25.97 19.76 -12.73
C ARG A 24 -25.22 18.56 -13.34
N GLY A 25 -24.10 18.81 -14.04
CA GLY A 25 -23.22 17.79 -14.60
C GLY A 25 -22.50 16.89 -13.57
N SER A 26 -22.09 17.41 -12.41
CA SER A 26 -21.42 16.61 -11.36
C SER A 26 -22.37 15.58 -10.72
N GLN A 27 -23.60 15.99 -10.41
CA GLN A 27 -24.63 15.10 -9.86
C GLN A 27 -25.07 14.03 -10.87
N VAL A 28 -25.21 14.40 -12.14
CA VAL A 28 -25.52 13.43 -13.21
C VAL A 28 -24.41 12.40 -13.35
N ALA A 29 -23.13 12.81 -13.32
CA ALA A 29 -21.99 11.90 -13.39
C ALA A 29 -21.93 10.93 -12.19
N LEU A 30 -22.18 11.42 -10.97
CA LEU A 30 -22.26 10.58 -9.77
C LEU A 30 -23.41 9.57 -9.86
N SER A 31 -24.60 10.00 -10.29
CA SER A 31 -25.77 9.13 -10.44
C SER A 31 -25.52 8.00 -11.45
N LYS A 32 -25.00 8.34 -12.63
CA LYS A 32 -24.62 7.35 -13.66
C LYS A 32 -23.54 6.40 -13.18
N SER A 33 -22.50 6.91 -12.52
CA SER A 33 -21.41 6.09 -11.96
C SER A 33 -21.93 5.12 -10.91
N ARG A 34 -22.84 5.59 -10.05
CA ARG A 34 -23.50 4.76 -9.03
C ARG A 34 -24.33 3.64 -9.67
N GLY A 35 -25.06 3.91 -10.75
CA GLY A 35 -25.80 2.91 -11.50
C GLY A 35 -24.88 1.83 -12.10
N ALA A 36 -23.80 2.23 -12.76
CA ALA A 36 -22.82 1.28 -13.31
C ALA A 36 -22.11 0.46 -12.21
N LEU A 37 -21.83 1.08 -11.07
CA LEU A 37 -21.29 0.40 -9.90
C LEU A 37 -22.26 -0.63 -9.31
N SER A 38 -23.57 -0.35 -9.33
CA SER A 38 -24.60 -1.32 -8.93
C SER A 38 -24.50 -2.60 -9.76
N ASN A 39 -24.46 -2.47 -11.08
CA ASN A 39 -24.34 -3.61 -11.99
C ASN A 39 -23.05 -4.42 -11.74
N GLN A 40 -21.95 -3.74 -11.40
CA GLN A 40 -20.70 -4.41 -11.05
C GLN A 40 -20.82 -5.19 -9.73
N ILE A 41 -21.49 -4.63 -8.72
CA ILE A 41 -21.77 -5.31 -7.44
C ILE A 41 -22.61 -6.56 -7.67
N ASP A 42 -23.62 -6.50 -8.54
CA ASP A 42 -24.47 -7.65 -8.86
C ASP A 42 -23.67 -8.79 -9.52
N LYS A 43 -22.77 -8.46 -10.46
CA LYS A 43 -21.83 -9.43 -11.06
C LYS A 43 -20.93 -10.08 -10.01
N ILE A 44 -20.46 -9.32 -9.01
CA ILE A 44 -19.63 -9.86 -7.93
C ILE A 44 -20.44 -10.82 -7.07
N SER A 45 -21.70 -10.52 -6.78
CA SER A 45 -22.59 -11.44 -6.05
C SER A 45 -22.71 -12.79 -6.76
N SER A 46 -22.82 -12.81 -8.11
CA SER A 46 -22.78 -14.07 -8.88
C SER A 46 -21.46 -14.82 -8.71
N VAL A 47 -20.33 -14.12 -8.70
CA VAL A 47 -18.99 -14.71 -8.46
C VAL A 47 -18.88 -15.28 -7.04
N GLN A 48 -19.46 -14.61 -6.03
CA GLN A 48 -19.50 -15.11 -4.64
C GLN A 48 -20.28 -16.43 -4.54
N HIS A 49 -21.42 -16.56 -5.24
CA HIS A 49 -22.17 -17.82 -5.30
C HIS A 49 -21.35 -18.95 -5.94
N LEU A 50 -20.67 -18.67 -7.06
CA LEU A 50 -19.78 -19.65 -7.70
C LEU A 50 -18.63 -20.08 -6.78
N LEU A 51 -18.02 -19.13 -6.06
CA LEU A 51 -16.97 -19.41 -5.08
C LEU A 51 -17.47 -20.27 -3.93
N ALA A 52 -18.66 -20.00 -3.40
CA ALA A 52 -19.26 -20.81 -2.35
C ALA A 52 -19.49 -22.26 -2.82
N ASN A 53 -19.99 -22.45 -4.04
CA ASN A 53 -20.19 -23.78 -4.62
C ASN A 53 -18.86 -24.52 -4.82
N LEU A 54 -17.84 -23.85 -5.37
CA LEU A 54 -16.51 -24.45 -5.53
C LEU A 54 -15.86 -24.78 -4.18
N SER A 55 -16.06 -23.95 -3.16
CA SER A 55 -15.52 -24.21 -1.82
C SER A 55 -16.15 -25.45 -1.18
N LYS A 56 -17.42 -25.76 -1.48
CA LYS A 56 -18.07 -27.03 -1.07
C LYS A 56 -17.49 -28.25 -1.79
N ILE A 57 -17.06 -28.11 -3.05
CA ILE A 57 -16.46 -29.19 -3.83
C ILE A 57 -15.00 -29.42 -3.38
N TYR A 58 -14.28 -28.35 -3.12
CA TYR A 58 -12.86 -28.35 -2.77
C TYR A 58 -12.64 -27.88 -1.32
N THR A 59 -13.25 -28.60 -0.37
CA THR A 59 -13.37 -28.20 1.05
C THR A 59 -12.05 -27.91 1.77
N LYS A 60 -10.94 -28.49 1.31
CA LYS A 60 -9.60 -28.28 1.91
C LYS A 60 -8.71 -27.33 1.10
N ASN A 61 -9.25 -26.64 0.09
CA ASN A 61 -8.46 -25.76 -0.76
C ASN A 61 -8.35 -24.35 -0.15
N LYS A 62 -7.21 -24.09 0.51
CA LYS A 62 -6.93 -22.81 1.16
C LYS A 62 -7.01 -21.61 0.22
N SER A 63 -6.57 -21.77 -1.03
CA SER A 63 -6.64 -20.70 -2.04
C SER A 63 -8.07 -20.27 -2.37
N LEU A 64 -9.05 -21.18 -2.31
CA LEU A 64 -10.46 -20.81 -2.46
C LEU A 64 -11.00 -20.05 -1.25
N SER A 65 -10.59 -20.44 -0.03
CA SER A 65 -10.95 -19.71 1.21
C SER A 65 -10.46 -18.27 1.14
N VAL A 66 -9.17 -18.07 0.88
CA VAL A 66 -8.57 -16.73 0.78
C VAL A 66 -9.22 -15.94 -0.35
N CYS A 67 -9.45 -16.57 -1.51
CA CYS A 67 -10.17 -15.91 -2.60
C CYS A 67 -11.57 -15.44 -2.17
N SER A 68 -12.34 -16.28 -1.46
CA SER A 68 -13.66 -15.92 -0.96
C SER A 68 -13.58 -14.71 -0.03
N GLU A 69 -12.64 -14.71 0.90
CA GLU A 69 -12.42 -13.60 1.84
C GLU A 69 -12.12 -12.28 1.13
N VAL A 70 -11.19 -12.27 0.17
CA VAL A 70 -10.84 -11.04 -0.55
C VAL A 70 -11.98 -10.59 -1.46
N VAL A 71 -12.70 -11.50 -2.13
CA VAL A 71 -13.87 -11.12 -2.96
C VAL A 71 -14.98 -10.55 -2.09
N ASN A 72 -15.24 -11.14 -0.93
CA ASN A 72 -16.22 -10.62 0.04
C ASN A 72 -15.81 -9.23 0.56
N ALA A 73 -14.53 -9.02 0.86
CA ALA A 73 -14.01 -7.71 1.25
C ALA A 73 -14.17 -6.68 0.12
N GLY A 74 -13.82 -7.04 -1.11
CA GLY A 74 -14.01 -6.21 -2.29
C GLY A 74 -15.47 -5.80 -2.50
N ASN A 75 -16.41 -6.76 -2.41
CA ASN A 75 -17.83 -6.47 -2.57
C ASN A 75 -18.37 -5.52 -1.49
N ARG A 76 -17.99 -5.74 -0.22
CA ARG A 76 -18.37 -4.85 0.90
C ARG A 76 -17.89 -3.43 0.68
N LEU A 77 -16.67 -3.26 0.17
CA LEU A 77 -16.12 -1.93 -0.12
C LEU A 77 -16.84 -1.23 -1.27
N LEU A 78 -17.07 -1.92 -2.40
CA LEU A 78 -17.80 -1.33 -3.52
C LEU A 78 -19.23 -0.96 -3.12
N SER A 79 -19.89 -1.81 -2.34
CA SER A 79 -21.21 -1.52 -1.78
C SER A 79 -21.19 -0.30 -0.85
N SER A 80 -20.14 -0.14 -0.04
CA SER A 80 -19.96 1.04 0.80
C SER A 80 -19.71 2.31 -0.03
N VAL A 81 -18.89 2.25 -1.07
CA VAL A 81 -18.69 3.35 -2.03
C VAL A 81 -20.02 3.70 -2.70
N HIS A 82 -20.75 2.72 -3.22
CA HIS A 82 -22.07 2.90 -3.84
C HIS A 82 -23.06 3.61 -2.90
N ARG A 83 -23.14 3.18 -1.64
CA ARG A 83 -24.01 3.82 -0.63
C ARG A 83 -23.59 5.24 -0.34
N ARG A 84 -22.30 5.50 -0.13
CA ARG A 84 -21.76 6.83 0.16
C ARG A 84 -21.86 7.79 -1.03
N MET A 85 -22.07 7.27 -2.24
CA MET A 85 -22.37 8.08 -3.43
C MET A 85 -23.83 8.56 -3.51
N LYS A 86 -24.74 8.02 -2.70
CA LYS A 86 -26.17 8.36 -2.76
C LYS A 86 -26.45 9.75 -2.17
N GLY A 87 -27.11 10.59 -2.97
CA GLY A 87 -27.65 11.88 -2.51
C GLY A 87 -26.59 12.93 -2.20
N VAL A 88 -25.31 12.68 -2.49
CA VAL A 88 -24.23 13.61 -2.19
C VAL A 88 -24.06 14.62 -3.31
N ALA A 89 -24.16 15.90 -2.97
CA ALA A 89 -23.87 17.00 -3.88
C ALA A 89 -22.36 17.25 -4.02
N ARG A 90 -21.62 17.23 -2.90
CA ARG A 90 -20.19 17.53 -2.82
C ARG A 90 -19.51 16.72 -1.71
N TYR A 91 -18.24 16.39 -1.92
CA TYR A 91 -17.36 15.82 -0.91
C TYR A 91 -16.30 16.85 -0.51
N ASP A 92 -15.93 16.88 0.76
CA ASP A 92 -14.63 17.44 1.12
C ASP A 92 -13.48 16.57 0.58
N SER A 93 -12.25 17.07 0.66
CA SER A 93 -11.07 16.39 0.11
C SER A 93 -10.76 15.06 0.82
N ASP A 94 -11.01 14.94 2.12
CA ASP A 94 -10.71 13.72 2.89
C ASP A 94 -11.75 12.63 2.61
N ALA A 95 -13.03 12.99 2.54
CA ALA A 95 -14.11 12.09 2.11
C ALA A 95 -13.91 11.58 0.69
N SER A 96 -13.48 12.47 -0.23
CA SER A 96 -13.13 12.10 -1.60
C SER A 96 -11.95 11.12 -1.65
N LEU A 97 -10.86 11.42 -0.93
CA LEU A 97 -9.70 10.53 -0.83
C LEU A 97 -10.10 9.16 -0.27
N SER A 98 -10.92 9.14 0.79
CA SER A 98 -11.46 7.91 1.39
C SER A 98 -12.22 7.07 0.36
N LEU A 99 -13.17 7.66 -0.38
CA LEU A 99 -13.95 6.93 -1.38
C LEU A 99 -13.10 6.36 -2.52
N GLN A 100 -12.18 7.18 -3.05
CA GLN A 100 -11.29 6.74 -4.12
C GLN A 100 -10.37 5.61 -3.65
N THR A 101 -9.84 5.70 -2.43
CA THR A 101 -9.00 4.65 -1.83
C THR A 101 -9.79 3.36 -1.61
N MET A 102 -11.02 3.45 -1.10
CA MET A 102 -11.90 2.28 -0.92
C MET A 102 -12.19 1.59 -2.25
N TYR A 103 -12.46 2.36 -3.31
CA TYR A 103 -12.68 1.81 -4.64
C TYR A 103 -11.43 1.07 -5.16
N SER A 104 -10.26 1.70 -5.10
CA SER A 104 -9.00 1.08 -5.54
C SER A 104 -8.64 -0.16 -4.70
N ALA A 105 -8.86 -0.14 -3.39
CA ALA A 105 -8.66 -1.32 -2.54
C ALA A 105 -9.61 -2.46 -2.93
N ALA A 106 -10.87 -2.14 -3.26
CA ALA A 106 -11.85 -3.13 -3.68
C ALA A 106 -11.46 -3.81 -4.99
N THR A 107 -11.05 -3.05 -6.01
CA THR A 107 -10.59 -3.63 -7.28
C THR A 107 -9.30 -4.42 -7.10
N THR A 108 -8.43 -4.01 -6.18
CA THR A 108 -7.22 -4.77 -5.79
C THR A 108 -7.60 -6.13 -5.23
N TYR A 109 -8.54 -6.20 -4.27
CA TYR A 109 -8.99 -7.47 -3.70
C TYR A 109 -9.57 -8.44 -4.75
N LEU A 110 -10.36 -7.94 -5.69
CA LEU A 110 -10.93 -8.77 -6.77
C LEU A 110 -9.83 -9.35 -7.67
N ARG A 111 -8.83 -8.54 -8.03
CA ARG A 111 -7.65 -8.97 -8.81
C ARG A 111 -6.79 -9.98 -8.05
N THR A 112 -6.65 -9.81 -6.74
CA THR A 112 -5.89 -10.70 -5.86
C THR A 112 -6.44 -12.12 -5.88
N CYS A 113 -7.76 -12.31 -5.78
CA CYS A 113 -8.33 -13.66 -5.94
C CYS A 113 -7.94 -14.27 -7.31
N GLY A 114 -8.06 -13.51 -8.41
CA GLY A 114 -7.67 -13.99 -9.74
C GLY A 114 -6.24 -14.54 -9.79
N ARG A 115 -5.31 -13.93 -9.05
CA ARG A 115 -3.92 -14.41 -8.94
C ARG A 115 -3.76 -15.63 -8.05
N ILE A 116 -4.42 -15.64 -6.90
CA ILE A 116 -4.44 -16.82 -6.01
C ILE A 116 -4.94 -18.04 -6.79
N LEU A 117 -5.99 -17.90 -7.59
CA LEU A 117 -6.50 -18.97 -8.46
C LEU A 117 -5.52 -19.35 -9.58
N LYS A 118 -4.76 -18.38 -10.13
CA LYS A 118 -3.71 -18.64 -11.14
C LYS A 118 -2.58 -19.48 -10.55
N GLU A 119 -2.11 -19.15 -9.36
CA GLU A 119 -1.07 -19.90 -8.65
C GLU A 119 -1.58 -21.30 -8.28
N ALA A 120 -2.77 -21.39 -7.68
CA ALA A 120 -3.39 -22.67 -7.31
C ALA A 120 -3.60 -23.60 -8.51
N LYS A 121 -3.96 -23.06 -9.69
CA LYS A 121 -4.12 -23.86 -10.91
C LYS A 121 -2.82 -24.55 -11.35
N LYS A 122 -1.65 -23.95 -11.09
CA LYS A 122 -0.36 -24.59 -11.40
C LYS A 122 -0.15 -25.88 -10.61
N HIS A 123 -0.70 -25.96 -9.39
CA HIS A 123 -0.60 -27.14 -8.54
C HIS A 123 -1.73 -28.14 -8.80
N ASN A 124 -2.98 -27.68 -8.97
CA ASN A 124 -4.16 -28.55 -8.95
C ASN A 124 -4.88 -28.75 -10.30
N LYS A 125 -4.43 -28.09 -11.38
CA LYS A 125 -4.96 -28.20 -12.78
C LYS A 125 -6.50 -28.05 -12.96
N ALA A 126 -7.26 -27.61 -11.95
CA ALA A 126 -8.72 -27.48 -12.02
C ALA A 126 -9.17 -26.46 -13.09
N LYS A 127 -9.94 -26.93 -14.09
CA LYS A 127 -10.46 -26.09 -15.19
C LYS A 127 -11.40 -24.98 -14.69
N GLN A 128 -12.17 -25.25 -13.63
CA GLN A 128 -13.13 -24.30 -13.07
C GLN A 128 -12.47 -23.01 -12.55
N PHE A 129 -11.22 -23.10 -12.05
CA PHE A 129 -10.47 -21.93 -11.58
C PHE A 129 -10.15 -20.96 -12.72
N GLY A 130 -9.94 -21.48 -13.93
CA GLY A 130 -9.72 -20.65 -15.11
C GLY A 130 -10.97 -19.87 -15.52
N SER A 131 -12.16 -20.47 -15.43
CA SER A 131 -13.42 -19.79 -15.74
C SER A 131 -13.73 -18.70 -14.73
N LEU A 132 -13.62 -19.02 -13.43
CA LEU A 132 -13.86 -18.08 -12.35
C LEU A 132 -12.89 -16.90 -12.38
N ARG A 133 -11.61 -17.16 -12.61
CA ARG A 133 -10.59 -16.12 -12.78
C ARG A 133 -10.94 -15.16 -13.91
N ARG A 134 -11.45 -15.63 -15.06
CA ARG A 134 -11.84 -14.73 -16.16
C ARG A 134 -12.95 -13.75 -15.76
N HIS A 135 -13.93 -14.20 -14.98
CA HIS A 135 -14.98 -13.32 -14.46
C HIS A 135 -14.42 -12.27 -13.48
N LEU A 136 -13.51 -12.69 -12.60
CA LEU A 136 -12.82 -11.77 -11.69
C LEU A 136 -11.94 -10.77 -12.42
N ASP A 137 -11.26 -11.20 -13.48
CA ASP A 137 -10.44 -10.33 -14.33
C ASP A 137 -11.34 -9.33 -15.10
N ASP A 138 -12.51 -9.73 -15.59
CA ASP A 138 -13.49 -8.81 -16.23
C ASP A 138 -13.97 -7.72 -15.26
N ILE A 139 -14.31 -8.12 -14.03
CA ILE A 139 -14.82 -7.19 -13.01
C ILE A 139 -13.69 -6.32 -12.45
N GLY A 140 -12.57 -6.91 -12.07
CA GLY A 140 -11.46 -6.25 -11.38
C GLY A 140 -10.60 -5.36 -12.27
N ASN A 141 -10.57 -5.62 -13.59
CA ASN A 141 -9.79 -4.86 -14.57
C ASN A 141 -10.65 -3.92 -15.43
N ASN A 142 -11.88 -3.60 -15.00
CA ASN A 142 -12.76 -2.66 -15.71
C ASN A 142 -12.29 -1.20 -15.55
N CYS A 143 -11.22 -0.85 -16.26
CA CYS A 143 -10.59 0.47 -16.17
C CYS A 143 -11.46 1.61 -16.65
N PHE A 144 -12.46 1.34 -17.51
CA PHE A 144 -13.43 2.34 -17.91
C PHE A 144 -14.31 2.74 -16.72
N LEU A 145 -14.89 1.75 -16.02
CA LEU A 145 -15.74 2.00 -14.87
C LEU A 145 -14.95 2.61 -13.70
N GLU A 146 -13.72 2.16 -13.47
CA GLU A 146 -12.83 2.77 -12.49
C GLU A 146 -12.56 4.24 -12.83
N SER A 147 -12.15 4.53 -14.07
CA SER A 147 -11.91 5.90 -14.53
C SER A 147 -13.14 6.78 -14.38
N TYR A 148 -14.30 6.26 -14.78
CA TYR A 148 -15.56 6.98 -14.74
C TYR A 148 -15.95 7.32 -13.29
N THR A 149 -15.88 6.34 -12.40
CA THR A 149 -16.24 6.48 -10.98
C THR A 149 -15.29 7.43 -10.25
N LEU A 150 -13.97 7.24 -10.39
CA LEU A 150 -12.98 8.10 -9.72
C LEU A 150 -13.06 9.56 -10.22
N ARG A 151 -13.28 9.77 -11.52
CA ARG A 151 -13.49 11.13 -12.07
C ARG A 151 -14.79 11.76 -11.58
N ALA A 152 -15.86 11.00 -11.44
CA ALA A 152 -17.12 11.50 -10.90
C ALA A 152 -16.96 11.96 -9.44
N ILE A 153 -16.27 11.16 -8.61
CA ILE A 153 -15.93 11.53 -7.22
C ILE A 153 -15.05 12.79 -7.20
N SER A 154 -14.00 12.83 -8.03
CA SER A 154 -13.10 13.98 -8.11
C SER A 154 -13.80 15.27 -8.55
N ARG A 155 -14.73 15.21 -9.50
CA ARG A 155 -15.52 16.38 -9.97
C ARG A 155 -16.48 16.91 -8.91
N ALA A 156 -16.94 16.05 -8.01
CA ALA A 156 -17.78 16.43 -6.88
C ALA A 156 -16.96 16.87 -5.65
N THR A 157 -15.63 16.89 -5.74
CA THR A 157 -14.76 17.24 -4.61
C THR A 157 -14.62 18.76 -4.51
N VAL A 158 -14.84 19.31 -3.32
CA VAL A 158 -14.47 20.69 -2.99
C VAL A 158 -12.95 20.73 -2.80
N PRO A 159 -12.22 21.52 -3.60
CA PRO A 159 -10.78 21.65 -3.43
C PRO A 159 -10.47 22.17 -2.02
N ARG A 160 -9.52 21.54 -1.35
CA ARG A 160 -8.96 22.09 -0.12
C ARG A 160 -8.44 23.50 -0.44
N LYS A 161 -8.77 24.52 0.39
CA LYS A 161 -8.07 25.81 0.30
C LYS A 161 -6.58 25.50 0.41
N LYS A 162 -5.79 25.81 -0.62
CA LYS A 162 -4.34 25.66 -0.56
C LYS A 162 -3.90 26.40 0.71
N PRO A 163 -3.17 25.77 1.65
CA PRO A 163 -2.50 26.55 2.68
C PRO A 163 -1.69 27.64 1.96
N LYS A 164 -1.67 28.87 2.52
CA LYS A 164 -0.83 29.95 1.98
C LYS A 164 0.54 29.34 1.71
N GLN A 165 1.07 29.58 0.51
CA GLN A 165 2.34 29.03 0.03
C GLN A 165 3.40 29.30 1.10
N GLU A 166 3.60 28.29 1.92
CA GLU A 166 4.37 28.37 3.14
C GLU A 166 5.80 28.16 2.64
N SER A 167 6.71 29.11 2.95
CA SER A 167 8.13 29.20 2.50
C SER A 167 8.77 27.84 2.12
N PRO A 168 9.58 27.73 1.05
CA PRO A 168 10.25 26.47 0.68
C PRO A 168 11.10 25.85 1.80
N PHE A 169 11.39 26.60 2.88
CA PHE A 169 11.90 26.09 4.14
C PHE A 169 10.75 25.72 5.11
N HIS A 170 9.89 24.78 4.75
CA HIS A 170 8.86 24.29 5.68
C HIS A 170 9.41 23.22 6.60
N LYS A 171 9.43 23.58 7.89
CA LYS A 171 9.71 22.76 9.07
C LYS A 171 9.60 21.27 8.75
N ILE A 172 10.75 20.58 8.70
CA ILE A 172 10.77 19.17 9.09
C ILE A 172 9.94 19.13 10.37
N HIS A 173 8.88 18.32 10.42
CA HIS A 173 8.20 18.03 11.67
C HIS A 173 9.20 17.21 12.50
N TYR A 174 10.23 17.90 13.02
CA TYR A 174 11.32 17.35 13.79
C TYR A 174 10.70 16.65 14.98
N ALA A 175 10.96 15.34 15.03
CA ALA A 175 10.93 14.52 16.23
C ALA A 175 9.76 14.80 17.19
N ARG A 176 8.54 14.37 16.83
CA ARG A 176 7.67 13.85 17.88
C ARG A 176 8.16 12.46 18.19
N ASP A 177 8.91 12.35 19.28
CA ASP A 177 9.44 11.13 19.86
C ASP A 177 8.29 10.10 20.02
N ILE A 178 8.14 9.16 19.09
CA ILE A 178 7.14 8.07 19.19
C ILE A 178 7.19 7.44 20.59
N PRO A 179 8.36 7.15 21.19
CA PRO A 179 8.48 6.74 22.58
C PRO A 179 7.65 7.60 23.56
N ARG A 180 7.65 8.93 23.45
CA ARG A 180 6.81 9.82 24.28
C ARG A 180 5.32 9.67 23.97
N THR A 181 4.96 9.42 22.72
CA THR A 181 3.56 9.19 22.31
C THR A 181 3.03 7.85 22.84
N LEU A 182 3.81 6.78 22.69
CA LEU A 182 3.46 5.47 23.24
C LEU A 182 3.32 5.53 24.77
N ARG A 183 4.16 6.32 25.44
CA ARG A 183 4.04 6.62 26.88
C ARG A 183 2.79 7.41 27.27
N ARG A 184 2.05 8.00 26.34
CA ARG A 184 0.77 8.70 26.61
C ARG A 184 -0.45 7.79 26.47
N ILE A 185 -0.35 6.65 25.80
CA ILE A 185 -1.44 5.67 25.73
C ILE A 185 -1.76 5.22 27.16
N PRO A 186 -2.98 5.30 27.70
CA PRO A 186 -3.30 4.89 29.07
C PRO A 186 -2.81 3.47 29.44
N LYS A 187 -2.43 3.23 30.70
CA LYS A 187 -1.81 1.94 31.14
C LYS A 187 -2.71 0.74 30.91
N ASP A 188 -4.02 0.90 31.09
CA ASP A 188 -5.09 -0.06 30.82
C ASP A 188 -5.24 -0.40 29.32
N ARG A 189 -4.62 0.38 28.43
CA ARG A 189 -4.52 0.11 26.99
C ARG A 189 -3.12 -0.34 26.57
N ARG A 190 -2.37 -0.93 27.50
CA ARG A 190 -1.04 -1.50 27.25
C ARG A 190 -0.95 -2.93 27.74
N ILE A 191 -0.40 -3.79 26.92
CA ILE A 191 -0.01 -5.15 27.31
C ILE A 191 1.42 -5.42 26.87
N VAL A 192 2.02 -6.43 27.50
CA VAL A 192 3.44 -6.77 27.33
C VAL A 192 3.53 -8.23 26.94
N VAL A 193 4.33 -8.51 25.91
CA VAL A 193 4.66 -9.85 25.45
C VAL A 193 6.12 -10.13 25.79
N ALA A 194 6.40 -11.23 26.48
CA ALA A 194 7.75 -11.65 26.82
C ALA A 194 7.84 -13.18 26.91
N GLN A 195 8.82 -13.78 26.23
CA GLN A 195 9.02 -15.24 26.24
C GLN A 195 9.58 -15.75 27.58
N ASP A 196 10.18 -14.88 28.39
CA ASP A 196 10.76 -15.17 29.70
C ASP A 196 9.74 -15.20 30.86
N GLY A 197 8.44 -15.06 30.57
CA GLY A 197 7.38 -15.06 31.57
C GLY A 197 7.17 -13.73 32.30
N THR A 198 7.95 -12.69 32.01
CA THR A 198 7.84 -11.37 32.66
C THR A 198 6.78 -10.44 32.04
N GLY A 199 6.04 -10.95 31.04
CA GLY A 199 4.99 -10.23 30.33
C GLY A 199 3.59 -10.73 30.69
N HIS A 200 2.56 -10.06 30.17
CA HIS A 200 1.17 -10.50 30.29
C HIS A 200 0.89 -11.74 29.42
N PHE A 201 1.63 -11.87 28.29
CA PHE A 201 1.53 -12.99 27.36
C PHE A 201 2.93 -13.47 26.96
N SER A 202 3.04 -14.76 26.60
CA SER A 202 4.27 -15.34 26.04
C SER A 202 4.34 -15.24 24.51
N THR A 203 3.20 -15.07 23.84
CA THR A 203 3.07 -15.02 22.38
C THR A 203 2.41 -13.72 21.92
N ILE A 204 2.77 -13.28 20.71
CA ILE A 204 2.22 -12.06 20.10
C ILE A 204 0.77 -12.30 19.68
N SER A 205 0.47 -13.49 19.19
CA SER A 205 -0.87 -13.86 18.73
C SER A 205 -1.90 -13.82 19.87
N ALA A 206 -1.53 -14.28 21.07
CA ALA A 206 -2.41 -14.21 22.25
C ALA A 206 -2.66 -12.77 22.70
N ALA A 207 -1.64 -11.90 22.66
CA ALA A 207 -1.79 -10.48 22.96
C ALA A 207 -2.74 -9.76 21.99
N ILE A 208 -2.66 -10.06 20.69
CA ILE A 208 -3.58 -9.51 19.69
C ILE A 208 -5.02 -10.00 19.92
N ALA A 209 -5.19 -11.28 20.27
CA ALA A 209 -6.50 -11.84 20.57
C ALA A 209 -7.17 -11.12 21.77
N ALA A 210 -6.38 -10.80 22.80
CA ALA A 210 -6.83 -10.10 24.01
C ALA A 210 -7.11 -8.60 23.82
N ALA A 211 -6.52 -7.96 22.80
CA ALA A 211 -6.79 -6.55 22.52
C ALA A 211 -8.28 -6.29 22.21
N PRO A 212 -8.85 -5.11 22.50
CA PRO A 212 -10.26 -4.84 22.25
C PRO A 212 -10.61 -4.89 20.76
N ALA A 213 -11.75 -5.50 20.43
CA ALA A 213 -12.33 -5.43 19.10
C ALA A 213 -13.02 -4.08 18.88
N GLY A 214 -12.98 -3.55 17.65
CA GLY A 214 -13.67 -2.30 17.30
C GLY A 214 -13.13 -1.06 18.02
N ALA A 215 -11.87 -1.09 18.45
CA ALA A 215 -11.23 0.04 19.12
C ALA A 215 -11.31 1.33 18.27
N THR A 216 -11.48 2.48 18.94
CA THR A 216 -11.53 3.80 18.29
C THR A 216 -10.26 4.62 18.53
N ASP A 217 -9.35 4.09 19.34
CA ASP A 217 -8.08 4.70 19.69
C ASP A 217 -6.99 3.65 19.96
N TYR A 218 -5.73 4.08 20.02
CA TYR A 218 -4.58 3.17 20.03
C TYR A 218 -4.53 2.23 21.23
N PHE A 219 -4.24 0.96 20.96
CA PHE A 219 -3.95 -0.07 21.96
C PHE A 219 -2.55 -0.62 21.72
N LEU A 220 -1.71 -0.57 22.76
CA LEU A 220 -0.28 -0.80 22.67
C LEU A 220 0.09 -2.22 23.13
N ILE A 221 0.75 -2.97 22.25
CA ILE A 221 1.38 -4.25 22.55
C ILE A 221 2.88 -4.03 22.53
N ILE A 222 3.50 -4.04 23.72
CA ILE A 222 4.94 -3.94 23.90
C ILE A 222 5.53 -5.34 23.82
N ILE A 223 6.46 -5.57 22.91
CA ILE A 223 7.06 -6.87 22.67
C ILE A 223 8.53 -6.77 23.08
N LYS A 224 8.93 -7.55 24.09
CA LYS A 224 10.32 -7.55 24.56
C LYS A 224 11.27 -8.09 23.49
N ALA A 225 12.58 -7.94 23.75
CA ALA A 225 13.61 -8.52 22.89
C ALA A 225 13.43 -10.05 22.84
N GLY A 226 13.62 -10.63 21.66
CA GLY A 226 13.36 -12.04 21.41
C GLY A 226 13.05 -12.32 19.95
N ARG A 227 13.13 -13.60 19.59
CA ARG A 227 12.75 -14.10 18.27
C ARG A 227 11.49 -14.93 18.41
N TYR A 228 10.40 -14.41 17.84
CA TYR A 228 9.06 -14.95 17.93
C TYR A 228 8.74 -15.70 16.64
N ASN A 229 8.88 -17.03 16.66
CA ASN A 229 8.53 -17.88 15.53
C ASN A 229 7.02 -18.15 15.52
N GLU A 230 6.26 -17.20 14.96
CA GLU A 230 4.81 -17.20 14.96
C GLU A 230 4.28 -16.69 13.62
N LYS A 231 3.19 -17.30 13.14
CA LYS A 231 2.35 -16.72 12.10
C LYS A 231 1.39 -15.73 12.75
N VAL A 232 1.68 -14.43 12.61
CA VAL A 232 0.90 -13.37 13.27
C VAL A 232 -0.13 -12.81 12.30
N VAL A 233 -1.38 -12.64 12.78
CA VAL A 233 -2.45 -11.97 12.04
C VAL A 233 -3.03 -10.87 12.91
N VAL A 234 -3.05 -9.64 12.38
CA VAL A 234 -3.80 -8.50 12.94
C VAL A 234 -5.12 -8.41 12.17
N PRO A 235 -6.21 -8.97 12.72
CA PRO A 235 -7.46 -9.10 11.99
C PRO A 235 -8.17 -7.74 11.86
N ILE A 236 -9.11 -7.63 10.91
CA ILE A 236 -9.79 -6.36 10.59
C ILE A 236 -10.58 -5.80 11.78
N GLU A 237 -11.01 -6.68 12.68
CA GLU A 237 -11.76 -6.40 13.91
C GLU A 237 -10.89 -5.74 15.00
N LYS A 238 -9.56 -5.73 14.84
CA LYS A 238 -8.61 -5.14 15.81
C LYS A 238 -7.92 -3.90 15.22
N PRO A 239 -8.67 -2.81 14.96
CA PRO A 239 -8.07 -1.56 14.47
C PRO A 239 -7.25 -0.86 15.57
N PHE A 240 -6.45 0.13 15.17
CA PHE A 240 -5.62 0.95 16.07
C PHE A 240 -4.63 0.16 16.95
N LEU A 241 -4.21 -1.02 16.50
CA LEU A 241 -3.15 -1.76 17.17
C LEU A 241 -1.78 -1.14 16.92
N VAL A 242 -0.97 -1.06 17.99
CA VAL A 242 0.44 -0.71 17.91
C VAL A 242 1.28 -1.90 18.38
N LEU A 243 2.12 -2.44 17.50
CA LEU A 243 3.15 -3.41 17.88
C LEU A 243 4.48 -2.67 18.04
N ALA A 244 4.98 -2.60 19.28
CA ALA A 244 6.20 -1.89 19.62
C ALA A 244 7.28 -2.86 20.14
N GLY A 245 8.36 -3.03 19.39
CA GLY A 245 9.49 -3.86 19.77
C GLY A 245 10.58 -3.10 20.55
N ALA A 246 11.55 -3.84 21.08
CA ALA A 246 12.74 -3.29 21.74
C ALA A 246 13.81 -2.79 20.73
N GLY A 247 13.66 -3.08 19.44
CA GLY A 247 14.62 -2.78 18.38
C GLY A 247 14.34 -3.62 17.15
N LYS A 248 14.46 -3.06 15.93
CA LYS A 248 14.26 -3.82 14.67
C LYS A 248 15.18 -5.03 14.47
N GLY A 249 16.30 -5.10 15.20
CA GLY A 249 17.17 -6.28 15.28
C GLY A 249 17.09 -7.04 16.61
N ALA A 250 16.41 -6.49 17.62
CA ALA A 250 16.31 -7.08 18.96
C ALA A 250 15.00 -7.85 19.17
N THR A 251 13.91 -7.40 18.55
CA THR A 251 12.60 -8.07 18.54
C THR A 251 12.28 -8.44 17.10
N ILE A 252 12.21 -9.73 16.79
CA ILE A 252 11.97 -10.23 15.43
C ILE A 252 10.81 -11.23 15.45
N ILE A 253 9.79 -10.98 14.62
CA ILE A 253 8.76 -11.98 14.28
C ILE A 253 9.23 -12.73 13.04
N THR A 254 9.33 -14.06 13.11
CA THR A 254 9.89 -14.89 12.03
C THR A 254 8.97 -16.04 11.63
N GLY A 255 9.06 -16.44 10.37
CA GLY A 255 8.43 -17.61 9.76
C GLY A 255 9.22 -18.03 8.52
N SER A 256 8.81 -19.11 7.85
CA SER A 256 9.55 -19.67 6.70
C SER A 256 8.65 -20.25 5.59
N ARG A 257 7.36 -19.89 5.58
CA ARG A 257 6.43 -20.35 4.54
C ARG A 257 6.82 -19.74 3.20
N SER A 258 6.74 -20.53 2.13
CA SER A 258 7.17 -20.12 0.80
C SER A 258 6.48 -20.90 -0.32
N TYR A 259 6.64 -20.43 -1.55
CA TYR A 259 6.15 -21.10 -2.74
C TYR A 259 6.74 -22.50 -2.93
N ALA A 260 8.03 -22.67 -2.66
CA ALA A 260 8.70 -23.97 -2.72
C ALA A 260 8.08 -25.00 -1.75
N LEU A 261 7.47 -24.55 -0.65
CA LEU A 261 6.75 -25.38 0.32
C LEU A 261 5.26 -25.54 0.01
N GLY A 262 4.80 -25.11 -1.18
CA GLY A 262 3.41 -25.26 -1.62
C GLY A 262 2.45 -24.18 -1.11
N TYR A 263 2.95 -23.12 -0.47
CA TYR A 263 2.14 -21.95 -0.14
C TYR A 263 2.04 -21.00 -1.32
N ASN A 264 0.87 -20.42 -1.58
CA ASN A 264 0.79 -19.30 -2.51
C ASN A 264 1.43 -18.04 -1.89
N THR A 265 1.68 -17.03 -2.71
CA THR A 265 2.36 -15.79 -2.27
C THR A 265 1.64 -15.14 -1.08
N TRP A 266 0.31 -15.11 -1.09
CA TRP A 266 -0.51 -14.55 0.00
C TRP A 266 -0.31 -15.32 1.32
N ASP A 267 -0.45 -16.64 1.27
CA ASP A 267 -0.37 -17.53 2.43
C ASP A 267 1.05 -17.67 3.01
N SER A 268 2.06 -17.27 2.24
CA SER A 268 3.47 -17.31 2.63
C SER A 268 3.85 -16.25 3.68
N ALA A 269 3.01 -15.23 3.88
CA ALA A 269 3.29 -14.12 4.80
C ALA A 269 3.69 -14.64 6.20
N THR A 270 4.61 -13.96 6.88
CA THR A 270 4.87 -14.23 8.32
C THR A 270 3.92 -13.40 9.19
N VAL A 271 3.69 -12.14 8.80
CA VAL A 271 2.72 -11.25 9.45
C VAL A 271 1.70 -10.74 8.44
N GLU A 272 0.42 -10.90 8.75
CA GLU A 272 -0.69 -10.34 7.97
C GLU A 272 -1.38 -9.23 8.75
N ILE A 273 -1.58 -8.07 8.11
CA ILE A 273 -2.12 -6.87 8.78
C ILE A 273 -3.35 -6.38 8.02
N TYR A 274 -4.52 -6.56 8.63
CA TYR A 274 -5.81 -6.13 8.09
C TYR A 274 -6.43 -4.98 8.90
N GLY A 275 -6.28 -5.01 10.23
CA GLY A 275 -6.79 -4.00 11.16
C GLY A 275 -6.29 -2.59 10.83
N HIS A 276 -7.22 -1.68 10.51
CA HIS A 276 -6.91 -0.31 10.09
C HIS A 276 -6.24 0.53 11.18
N ASN A 277 -5.52 1.58 10.78
CA ASN A 277 -4.75 2.46 11.68
C ASN A 277 -3.62 1.72 12.43
N PHE A 278 -3.12 0.62 11.88
CA PHE A 278 -2.02 -0.13 12.47
C PHE A 278 -0.73 0.70 12.54
N ILE A 279 0.03 0.55 13.64
CA ILE A 279 1.39 1.06 13.76
C ILE A 279 2.36 -0.07 14.12
N GLY A 280 3.37 -0.28 13.27
CA GLY A 280 4.57 -1.05 13.63
C GLY A 280 5.68 -0.10 14.08
N TYR A 281 6.26 -0.34 15.25
CA TYR A 281 7.35 0.50 15.77
C TYR A 281 8.52 -0.35 16.28
N ASN A 282 9.72 -0.04 15.77
CA ASN A 282 10.98 -0.56 16.31
C ASN A 282 11.04 -2.09 16.44
N ILE A 283 10.54 -2.79 15.40
CA ILE A 283 10.38 -4.25 15.37
C ILE A 283 10.79 -4.82 14.00
N GLY A 284 11.34 -6.03 13.99
CA GLY A 284 11.70 -6.77 12.79
C GLY A 284 10.64 -7.79 12.39
N PHE A 285 10.41 -7.93 11.09
CA PHE A 285 9.56 -8.94 10.48
C PHE A 285 10.38 -9.72 9.47
N GLU A 286 10.38 -11.05 9.55
CA GLU A 286 11.23 -11.88 8.72
C GLU A 286 10.48 -13.05 8.11
N ASN A 287 10.75 -13.32 6.84
CA ASN A 287 10.58 -14.64 6.26
C ASN A 287 11.95 -15.26 5.94
N SER A 288 12.26 -16.36 6.62
CA SER A 288 13.56 -17.04 6.61
C SER A 288 13.67 -18.14 5.56
N ALA A 289 12.72 -18.26 4.63
CA ALA A 289 12.70 -19.33 3.62
C ALA A 289 13.94 -19.38 2.69
N GLY A 290 14.70 -18.29 2.58
CA GLY A 290 15.86 -18.22 1.71
C GLY A 290 15.51 -17.95 0.24
N PRO A 291 16.52 -17.68 -0.62
CA PRO A 291 16.30 -17.38 -2.03
C PRO A 291 15.83 -18.62 -2.83
N GLN A 292 16.05 -19.84 -2.33
CA GLN A 292 15.53 -21.08 -2.90
C GLN A 292 14.01 -21.24 -2.66
N GLY A 293 13.45 -20.53 -1.69
CA GLY A 293 12.02 -20.60 -1.35
C GLY A 293 11.09 -20.05 -2.43
N GLY A 294 11.60 -19.29 -3.41
CA GLY A 294 10.75 -18.50 -4.31
C GLY A 294 10.01 -17.41 -3.54
N GLN A 295 8.74 -17.17 -3.87
CA GLN A 295 7.91 -16.17 -3.17
C GLN A 295 7.76 -16.52 -1.68
N ALA A 296 8.17 -15.58 -0.81
CA ALA A 296 8.16 -15.77 0.63
C ALA A 296 8.01 -14.42 1.37
N VAL A 297 6.76 -14.07 1.69
CA VAL A 297 6.42 -12.75 2.23
C VAL A 297 6.77 -12.66 3.73
N ALA A 298 7.44 -11.59 4.14
CA ALA A 298 7.65 -11.27 5.57
C ALA A 298 6.41 -10.56 6.12
N VAL A 299 5.94 -9.52 5.44
CA VAL A 299 4.74 -8.76 5.82
C VAL A 299 3.81 -8.59 4.63
N LEU A 300 2.55 -8.99 4.84
CA LEU A 300 1.43 -8.61 3.99
C LEU A 300 0.64 -7.52 4.70
N CYS A 301 0.72 -6.29 4.18
CA CYS A 301 -0.05 -5.16 4.72
C CYS A 301 -1.24 -4.86 3.81
N SER A 302 -2.45 -5.12 4.33
CA SER A 302 -3.71 -4.76 3.69
C SER A 302 -4.58 -3.93 4.66
N SER A 303 -3.92 -3.01 5.37
CA SER A 303 -4.53 -2.11 6.36
C SER A 303 -4.48 -0.66 5.89
N ASN A 304 -5.64 0.01 5.95
CA ASN A 304 -5.73 1.44 5.68
C ASN A 304 -5.14 2.30 6.80
N LEU A 305 -4.52 3.42 6.42
CA LEU A 305 -3.88 4.37 7.34
C LEU A 305 -2.82 3.70 8.23
N SER A 306 -2.07 2.74 7.67
CA SER A 306 -1.04 2.02 8.40
C SER A 306 0.32 2.73 8.30
N ALA A 307 1.07 2.73 9.40
CA ALA A 307 2.40 3.30 9.44
C ALA A 307 3.42 2.34 10.07
N PHE A 308 4.62 2.31 9.50
CA PHE A 308 5.76 1.56 10.04
C PHE A 308 6.91 2.53 10.28
N TYR A 309 7.44 2.53 11.50
CA TYR A 309 8.53 3.43 11.89
C TYR A 309 9.66 2.67 12.56
N LYS A 310 10.88 2.80 12.01
CA LYS A 310 12.05 2.06 12.47
C LYS A 310 11.84 0.54 12.48
N CYS A 311 11.11 0.02 11.51
CA CYS A 311 10.91 -1.42 11.37
C CYS A 311 11.97 -2.07 10.46
N GLY A 312 12.19 -3.37 10.64
CA GLY A 312 12.98 -4.18 9.72
C GLY A 312 12.08 -5.14 8.94
N PHE A 313 12.29 -5.28 7.64
CA PHE A 313 11.62 -6.26 6.78
C PHE A 313 12.68 -7.11 6.12
N TYR A 314 12.75 -8.39 6.50
CA TYR A 314 13.84 -9.29 6.14
C TYR A 314 13.30 -10.45 5.31
N GLY A 315 13.84 -10.62 4.11
CA GLY A 315 13.44 -11.71 3.22
C GLY A 315 14.35 -11.80 2.00
N PHE A 316 13.84 -12.45 0.95
CA PHE A 316 14.48 -12.56 -0.36
C PHE A 316 13.48 -12.12 -1.43
N GLN A 317 12.75 -13.05 -2.04
CA GLN A 317 11.72 -12.72 -3.01
C GLN A 317 10.39 -12.40 -2.32
N ASP A 318 9.74 -11.31 -2.76
CA ASP A 318 8.43 -10.84 -2.29
C ASP A 318 8.39 -10.41 -0.80
N THR A 319 9.49 -9.89 -0.24
CA THR A 319 9.62 -9.57 1.21
C THR A 319 8.46 -8.75 1.79
N LEU A 320 8.10 -7.60 1.19
CA LEU A 320 7.11 -6.67 1.71
C LEU A 320 5.96 -6.48 0.72
N TYR A 321 4.86 -7.17 0.97
CA TYR A 321 3.62 -7.06 0.20
C TYR A 321 2.75 -5.91 0.72
N ALA A 322 3.03 -4.70 0.24
CA ALA A 322 2.19 -3.51 0.40
C ALA A 322 0.92 -3.65 -0.47
N HIS A 323 0.00 -4.50 -0.02
CA HIS A 323 -1.08 -5.05 -0.82
C HIS A 323 -2.10 -4.00 -1.28
N ALA A 324 -2.75 -3.27 -0.36
CA ALA A 324 -3.80 -2.31 -0.66
C ALA A 324 -3.87 -1.19 0.38
N TRP A 325 -4.62 -0.12 0.08
CA TRP A 325 -4.86 1.05 0.94
C TRP A 325 -3.71 2.06 1.05
N LEU A 326 -3.88 3.07 1.92
CA LEU A 326 -2.85 4.07 2.24
C LEU A 326 -1.88 3.53 3.29
N GLN A 327 -0.59 3.57 2.98
CA GLN A 327 0.47 3.03 3.83
C GLN A 327 1.69 3.97 3.87
N PHE A 328 2.36 4.04 5.01
CA PHE A 328 3.57 4.86 5.17
C PHE A 328 4.68 4.09 5.86
N TYR A 329 5.89 4.16 5.31
CA TYR A 329 7.08 3.47 5.83
C TYR A 329 8.17 4.52 6.06
N ARG A 330 8.65 4.65 7.29
CA ARG A 330 9.64 5.66 7.70
C ARG A 330 10.82 5.02 8.40
N GLU A 331 12.05 5.33 7.97
CA GLU A 331 13.29 4.85 8.62
C GLU A 331 13.33 3.32 8.79
N CYS A 332 12.70 2.61 7.85
CA CYS A 332 12.67 1.16 7.83
C CYS A 332 13.87 0.60 7.07
N ASP A 333 14.32 -0.59 7.44
CA ASP A 333 15.25 -1.36 6.62
C ASP A 333 14.47 -2.44 5.87
N ILE A 334 14.62 -2.50 4.56
CA ILE A 334 13.87 -3.43 3.70
C ILE A 334 14.87 -4.23 2.86
N TYR A 335 14.95 -5.53 3.12
CA TYR A 335 15.90 -6.44 2.49
C TYR A 335 15.22 -7.39 1.51
N GLY A 336 15.82 -7.62 0.34
CA GLY A 336 15.36 -8.67 -0.56
C GLY A 336 16.12 -8.77 -1.87
N THR A 337 15.60 -9.61 -2.78
CA THR A 337 16.19 -9.92 -4.08
C THR A 337 15.23 -9.53 -5.21
N ILE A 338 14.21 -10.35 -5.45
CA ILE A 338 13.25 -10.22 -6.55
C ILE A 338 11.94 -9.65 -6.03
N ASP A 339 11.49 -8.55 -6.63
CA ASP A 339 10.17 -7.94 -6.39
C ASP A 339 9.88 -7.69 -4.91
N PHE A 340 10.92 -7.40 -4.13
CA PHE A 340 10.83 -7.49 -2.67
C PHE A 340 10.04 -6.35 -2.01
N ILE A 341 9.66 -5.34 -2.79
CA ILE A 341 8.59 -4.38 -2.47
C ILE A 341 7.51 -4.50 -3.55
N LEU A 342 6.37 -5.13 -3.23
CA LEU A 342 5.32 -5.45 -4.20
C LEU A 342 3.92 -5.07 -3.72
N GLY A 343 3.00 -4.94 -4.68
CA GLY A 343 1.57 -4.79 -4.43
C GLY A 343 0.93 -3.56 -5.08
N ASP A 344 -0.27 -3.21 -4.61
CA ASP A 344 -1.11 -2.15 -5.19
C ASP A 344 -1.60 -1.14 -4.13
N ALA A 345 -0.88 -0.99 -3.01
CA ALA A 345 -1.13 0.11 -2.09
C ALA A 345 -0.81 1.47 -2.74
N SER A 346 -1.37 2.53 -2.16
CA SER A 346 -0.75 3.86 -2.21
C SER A 346 0.24 3.91 -1.05
N ALA A 347 1.53 3.73 -1.34
CA ALA A 347 2.56 3.63 -0.32
C ALA A 347 3.70 4.61 -0.56
N VAL A 348 4.12 5.30 0.51
CA VAL A 348 5.33 6.12 0.49
C VAL A 348 6.36 5.53 1.47
N PHE A 349 7.55 5.30 0.96
CA PHE A 349 8.72 4.83 1.67
C PHE A 349 9.67 6.01 1.81
N GLN A 350 9.89 6.50 3.02
CA GLN A 350 10.60 7.74 3.26
C GLN A 350 11.77 7.54 4.22
N SER A 351 12.97 7.94 3.81
CA SER A 351 14.17 7.79 4.64
C SER A 351 14.45 6.36 5.06
N CYS A 352 14.10 5.39 4.21
CA CYS A 352 14.35 3.97 4.42
C CYS A 352 15.72 3.56 3.88
N ASN A 353 16.25 2.46 4.42
CA ASN A 353 17.38 1.74 3.84
C ASN A 353 16.82 0.57 3.03
N ILE A 354 17.01 0.59 1.72
CA ILE A 354 16.60 -0.48 0.81
C ILE A 354 17.85 -1.29 0.48
N VAL A 355 17.90 -2.53 0.95
CA VAL A 355 19.11 -3.35 0.90
C VAL A 355 18.93 -4.52 -0.04
N VAL A 356 19.65 -4.49 -1.16
CA VAL A 356 19.59 -5.51 -2.20
C VAL A 356 20.50 -6.68 -1.83
N ARG A 357 19.93 -7.88 -1.67
CA ARG A 357 20.66 -9.09 -1.27
C ARG A 357 21.20 -9.86 -2.48
N PRO A 358 22.24 -10.69 -2.31
CA PRO A 358 22.67 -11.62 -3.35
C PRO A 358 21.51 -12.55 -3.77
N PRO A 359 21.14 -12.60 -5.06
CA PRO A 359 20.17 -13.56 -5.56
C PRO A 359 20.87 -14.90 -5.89
N LEU A 360 20.11 -15.89 -6.36
CA LEU A 360 20.72 -17.10 -6.92
C LEU A 360 21.48 -16.78 -8.21
N LEU A 361 22.41 -17.67 -8.58
CA LEU A 361 23.13 -17.55 -9.84
C LEU A 361 22.14 -17.47 -11.02
N GLY A 362 22.37 -16.51 -11.93
CA GLY A 362 21.51 -16.27 -13.10
C GLY A 362 20.24 -15.47 -12.82
N GLN A 363 19.95 -15.12 -11.57
CA GLN A 363 18.86 -14.22 -11.22
C GLN A 363 19.32 -12.74 -11.19
N SER A 364 18.34 -11.85 -11.26
CA SER A 364 18.51 -10.40 -11.14
C SER A 364 17.57 -9.84 -10.09
N ASN A 365 17.84 -8.63 -9.60
CA ASN A 365 17.10 -7.99 -8.52
C ASN A 365 16.26 -6.80 -8.99
N PRO A 366 15.01 -6.98 -9.43
CA PRO A 366 14.05 -5.89 -9.48
C PRO A 366 13.61 -5.51 -8.05
N ILE A 367 13.83 -4.24 -7.66
CA ILE A 367 13.50 -3.78 -6.30
C ILE A 367 11.98 -3.73 -6.07
N VAL A 368 11.25 -3.12 -7.01
CA VAL A 368 9.79 -2.96 -6.89
C VAL A 368 8.99 -3.68 -7.97
N ALA A 369 7.82 -4.19 -7.58
CA ALA A 369 6.81 -4.74 -8.47
C ALA A 369 5.43 -4.17 -8.13
N GLN A 370 5.16 -2.96 -8.62
CA GLN A 370 3.88 -2.28 -8.37
C GLN A 370 2.82 -2.79 -9.36
N GLN A 371 1.58 -2.88 -8.89
CA GLN A 371 0.55 -3.71 -9.48
C GLN A 371 -0.71 -2.95 -9.94
N ARG A 372 -0.58 -1.64 -10.17
CA ARG A 372 -1.67 -0.80 -10.63
C ARG A 372 -2.10 -1.24 -12.02
N GLU A 373 -3.37 -1.59 -12.15
CA GLU A 373 -3.92 -2.08 -13.42
C GLU A 373 -4.43 -0.93 -14.29
N CYS A 374 -5.12 0.05 -13.70
CA CYS A 374 -5.81 1.12 -14.43
C CYS A 374 -5.10 2.47 -14.28
N PRO A 375 -4.98 3.30 -15.35
CA PRO A 375 -4.21 4.54 -15.30
C PRO A 375 -4.74 5.59 -14.32
N THR A 376 -6.05 5.61 -14.10
CA THR A 376 -6.74 6.52 -13.17
C THR A 376 -6.68 6.07 -11.72
N GLY A 377 -6.20 4.86 -11.45
CA GLY A 377 -6.07 4.33 -10.10
C GLY A 377 -5.15 5.21 -9.25
N ARG A 378 -5.54 5.42 -7.99
CA ARG A 378 -4.77 6.24 -7.02
C ARG A 378 -3.56 5.53 -6.41
N THR A 379 -3.40 4.25 -6.70
CA THR A 379 -2.35 3.40 -6.15
C THR A 379 -0.99 3.71 -6.77
N GLY A 380 0.08 3.29 -6.13
CA GLY A 380 1.44 3.57 -6.59
C GLY A 380 2.42 3.65 -5.43
N PHE A 381 3.70 3.47 -5.76
CA PHE A 381 4.78 3.53 -4.78
C PHE A 381 5.65 4.76 -5.00
N THR A 382 5.95 5.47 -3.92
CA THR A 382 6.98 6.51 -3.92
C THR A 382 8.10 6.08 -2.99
N ILE A 383 9.31 5.97 -3.54
CA ILE A 383 10.55 5.76 -2.80
C ILE A 383 11.23 7.13 -2.69
N GLN A 384 11.21 7.72 -1.50
CA GLN A 384 11.62 9.10 -1.28
C GLN A 384 12.74 9.19 -0.25
N ASN A 385 13.82 9.91 -0.58
CA ASN A 385 14.93 10.17 0.34
C ASN A 385 15.49 8.89 0.98
N CYS A 386 15.48 7.78 0.25
CA CYS A 386 15.98 6.49 0.72
C CYS A 386 17.42 6.28 0.28
N VAL A 387 18.12 5.39 0.99
CA VAL A 387 19.44 4.89 0.60
C VAL A 387 19.25 3.48 0.04
N ILE A 388 19.67 3.25 -1.20
CA ILE A 388 19.59 1.95 -1.85
C ILE A 388 20.99 1.38 -1.96
N SER A 389 21.28 0.31 -1.22
CA SER A 389 22.63 -0.24 -1.07
C SER A 389 22.66 -1.75 -1.33
N PRO A 390 23.81 -2.28 -1.78
CA PRO A 390 24.00 -3.72 -1.77
C PRO A 390 24.19 -4.22 -0.33
N ALA A 391 23.75 -5.44 -0.05
CA ALA A 391 24.11 -6.12 1.20
C ALA A 391 25.62 -6.44 1.22
N PRO A 392 26.22 -6.68 2.40
CA PRO A 392 27.59 -7.20 2.48
C PRO A 392 27.75 -8.48 1.65
N GLY A 393 28.86 -8.60 0.92
CA GLY A 393 29.14 -9.75 0.05
C GLY A 393 28.34 -9.77 -1.27
N PHE A 394 27.76 -8.65 -1.68
CA PHE A 394 27.01 -8.57 -2.94
C PHE A 394 27.93 -8.78 -4.17
N PRO A 395 27.59 -9.70 -5.10
CA PRO A 395 28.43 -9.93 -6.26
C PRO A 395 28.47 -8.74 -7.21
N ILE A 396 29.67 -8.38 -7.69
CA ILE A 396 29.93 -7.19 -8.52
C ILE A 396 29.09 -7.19 -9.82
N ASN A 397 28.85 -8.37 -10.40
CA ASN A 397 28.15 -8.52 -11.69
C ASN A 397 26.65 -8.80 -11.56
N THR A 398 26.06 -8.69 -10.37
CA THR A 398 24.63 -8.94 -10.18
C THR A 398 23.80 -7.78 -10.74
N LYS A 399 22.95 -8.10 -11.73
CA LYS A 399 22.01 -7.15 -12.32
C LYS A 399 20.94 -6.74 -11.31
N THR A 400 20.84 -5.44 -11.07
CA THR A 400 19.83 -4.83 -10.19
C THR A 400 19.06 -3.77 -10.96
N TYR A 401 17.75 -3.74 -10.78
CA TYR A 401 16.83 -2.86 -11.48
C TYR A 401 15.95 -2.12 -10.48
N LEU A 402 15.54 -0.91 -10.82
CA LEU A 402 14.57 -0.14 -10.03
C LEU A 402 13.28 -0.94 -9.82
N GLY A 403 12.86 -1.70 -10.83
CA GLY A 403 11.74 -2.62 -10.72
C GLY A 403 11.26 -3.18 -12.04
N ARG A 404 10.06 -3.74 -12.01
CA ARG A 404 9.34 -4.20 -13.20
C ARG A 404 7.82 -4.06 -13.04
N PRO A 405 7.08 -3.76 -14.13
CA PRO A 405 5.67 -3.41 -14.05
C PRO A 405 4.79 -4.66 -13.92
N TRP A 406 4.42 -5.03 -12.70
CA TRP A 406 3.52 -6.17 -12.48
C TRP A 406 2.09 -5.90 -12.96
N GLY A 407 1.62 -4.65 -12.82
CA GLY A 407 0.35 -4.18 -13.38
C GLY A 407 0.52 -3.38 -14.68
N LYS A 408 -0.50 -3.38 -15.55
CA LYS A 408 -0.41 -2.70 -16.87
C LYS A 408 -0.18 -1.19 -16.78
N SER A 409 -0.65 -0.58 -15.70
CA SER A 409 -0.55 0.86 -15.44
C SER A 409 0.36 1.16 -14.25
N THR A 410 1.35 0.29 -13.98
CA THR A 410 2.33 0.42 -12.88
C THR A 410 2.75 1.87 -12.68
N ARG A 411 2.68 2.35 -11.43
CA ARG A 411 3.12 3.70 -11.06
C ARG A 411 4.11 3.67 -9.92
N VAL A 412 5.33 4.11 -10.21
CA VAL A 412 6.41 4.20 -9.23
C VAL A 412 7.18 5.49 -9.44
N ALA A 413 7.63 6.11 -8.35
CA ALA A 413 8.60 7.19 -8.39
C ALA A 413 9.77 6.97 -7.41
N PHE A 414 10.99 7.23 -7.88
CA PHE A 414 12.18 7.35 -7.06
C PHE A 414 12.58 8.84 -6.98
N ILE A 415 12.45 9.43 -5.80
CA ILE A 415 12.62 10.87 -5.55
C ILE A 415 13.72 11.11 -4.50
N SER A 416 14.76 11.84 -4.87
CA SER A 416 15.85 12.26 -3.97
C SER A 416 16.56 11.10 -3.26
N ASN A 417 16.72 9.94 -3.92
CA ASN A 417 17.38 8.79 -3.32
C ASN A 417 18.89 8.80 -3.58
N GLN A 418 19.63 8.08 -2.73
CA GLN A 418 21.03 7.76 -2.95
C GLN A 418 21.19 6.30 -3.39
N PHE A 419 21.73 6.08 -4.58
CA PHE A 419 22.00 4.75 -5.13
C PHE A 419 23.47 4.37 -4.91
N ASN A 420 23.72 3.59 -3.86
CA ASN A 420 25.03 3.00 -3.55
C ASN A 420 25.22 1.61 -4.19
N VAL A 421 24.14 1.02 -4.71
CA VAL A 421 24.21 -0.15 -5.60
C VAL A 421 24.17 0.30 -7.05
N MET A 422 24.91 -0.37 -7.93
CA MET A 422 24.80 -0.13 -9.36
C MET A 422 23.42 -0.60 -9.85
N ILE A 423 22.59 0.37 -10.25
CA ILE A 423 21.39 0.09 -11.02
C ILE A 423 21.82 -0.11 -12.47
N ASP A 424 21.37 -1.20 -13.10
CA ASP A 424 21.65 -1.44 -14.51
C ASP A 424 21.21 -0.22 -15.35
N PRO A 425 22.00 0.24 -16.35
CA PRO A 425 21.70 1.45 -17.10
C PRO A 425 20.28 1.49 -17.66
N VAL A 426 19.72 0.35 -18.08
CA VAL A 426 18.34 0.26 -18.61
C VAL A 426 17.28 0.59 -17.54
N GLY A 427 17.63 0.44 -16.26
CA GLY A 427 16.87 0.81 -15.06
C GLY A 427 15.69 -0.07 -14.73
N TRP A 428 14.89 -0.45 -15.73
CA TRP A 428 13.63 -1.16 -15.56
C TRP A 428 13.58 -2.44 -16.41
N LEU A 429 13.07 -3.52 -15.82
CA LEU A 429 12.85 -4.78 -16.53
C LEU A 429 11.42 -4.87 -17.05
N PRO A 430 11.19 -5.35 -18.29
CA PRO A 430 9.85 -5.62 -18.77
C PRO A 430 9.27 -6.82 -18.01
N TRP A 431 7.98 -6.74 -17.65
CA TRP A 431 7.26 -7.90 -17.13
C TRP A 431 6.80 -8.82 -18.27
N TYR A 432 6.15 -8.25 -19.29
CA TYR A 432 5.87 -8.85 -20.59
C TYR A 432 5.84 -7.75 -21.66
N GLY A 433 6.59 -7.94 -22.75
CA GLY A 433 6.64 -6.97 -23.86
C GLY A 433 7.04 -5.55 -23.42
N ILE A 434 6.78 -4.57 -24.29
CA ILE A 434 7.01 -3.15 -23.98
C ILE A 434 5.75 -2.57 -23.30
N PRO A 435 5.86 -2.04 -22.06
CA PRO A 435 4.73 -1.43 -21.38
C PRO A 435 4.41 -0.04 -21.95
N THR A 436 3.13 0.23 -22.21
CA THR A 436 2.68 1.49 -22.85
C THR A 436 1.94 2.44 -21.90
N GLN A 437 1.43 1.95 -20.76
CA GLN A 437 0.57 2.72 -19.85
C GLN A 437 1.17 2.95 -18.45
N VAL A 438 2.46 2.66 -18.29
CA VAL A 438 3.17 2.81 -17.01
C VAL A 438 3.56 4.27 -16.75
N TYR A 439 3.81 4.60 -15.48
CA TYR A 439 4.36 5.88 -15.04
C TYR A 439 5.53 5.60 -14.09
N LEU A 440 6.75 5.64 -14.62
CA LEU A 440 7.98 5.25 -13.94
C LEU A 440 8.89 6.48 -13.87
N GLY A 441 8.85 7.15 -12.73
CA GLY A 441 9.46 8.46 -12.53
C GLY A 441 10.76 8.42 -11.72
N GLU A 442 11.73 9.24 -12.11
CA GLU A 442 12.93 9.51 -11.34
C GLU A 442 13.11 11.04 -11.18
N PHE A 443 13.41 11.50 -9.96
CA PHE A 443 13.66 12.90 -9.64
C PHE A 443 14.84 13.02 -8.68
N ASN A 444 15.86 13.80 -9.04
CA ASN A 444 16.94 14.20 -8.13
C ASN A 444 17.65 13.04 -7.39
N ASN A 445 17.71 11.85 -7.99
CA ASN A 445 18.48 10.73 -7.43
C ASN A 445 19.97 10.97 -7.65
N THR A 446 20.81 10.45 -6.76
CA THR A 446 22.27 10.60 -6.78
C THR A 446 22.95 9.23 -6.64
N GLY A 447 24.26 9.17 -6.90
CA GLY A 447 25.04 7.93 -6.86
C GLY A 447 25.20 7.27 -8.23
N SER A 448 25.98 6.18 -8.28
CA SER A 448 26.43 5.57 -9.55
C SER A 448 25.29 4.98 -10.38
N GLY A 449 24.20 4.55 -9.75
CA GLY A 449 23.01 4.04 -10.46
C GLY A 449 22.04 5.12 -10.96
N ALA A 450 22.30 6.41 -10.70
CA ALA A 450 21.30 7.47 -10.87
C ALA A 450 21.25 8.06 -12.28
N ASP A 451 22.28 7.82 -13.11
CA ASP A 451 22.25 8.28 -14.50
C ASP A 451 21.11 7.61 -15.27
N MET A 452 20.31 8.44 -15.92
CA MET A 452 19.15 8.03 -16.70
C MET A 452 19.43 7.95 -18.20
N ALA A 453 20.63 8.33 -18.69
CA ALA A 453 20.94 8.38 -20.12
C ALA A 453 20.76 7.03 -20.83
N GLY A 454 21.03 5.92 -20.12
CA GLY A 454 20.88 4.56 -20.63
C GLY A 454 19.52 3.89 -20.37
N ARG A 455 18.54 4.60 -19.77
CA ARG A 455 17.24 4.01 -19.41
C ARG A 455 16.50 3.54 -20.65
N VAL A 456 15.67 2.51 -20.48
CA VAL A 456 14.74 2.07 -21.53
C VAL A 456 13.89 3.23 -22.06
N THR A 457 13.53 3.20 -23.34
CA THR A 457 12.82 4.28 -24.04
C THR A 457 11.29 4.15 -24.01
N TRP A 458 10.74 3.43 -23.02
CA TRP A 458 9.30 3.22 -22.94
C TRP A 458 8.56 4.55 -22.71
N PRO A 459 7.36 4.76 -23.29
CA PRO A 459 6.61 6.02 -23.15
C PRO A 459 6.34 6.45 -21.69
N GLY A 460 6.30 5.46 -20.79
CA GLY A 460 6.05 5.65 -19.37
C GLY A 460 7.26 6.04 -18.51
N ILE A 461 8.47 6.08 -19.08
CA ILE A 461 9.68 6.52 -18.37
C ILE A 461 9.66 8.04 -18.28
N LYS A 462 9.83 8.59 -17.07
CA LYS A 462 9.71 10.03 -16.79
C LYS A 462 10.93 10.52 -16.03
N ARG A 463 11.66 11.47 -16.62
CA ARG A 463 12.48 12.41 -15.87
C ARG A 463 11.54 13.45 -15.30
N LEU A 464 11.25 13.34 -14.02
CA LEU A 464 10.23 14.18 -13.39
C LEU A 464 10.74 15.62 -13.25
N THR A 465 9.84 16.58 -13.41
CA THR A 465 10.01 17.95 -12.93
C THR A 465 9.65 18.06 -11.45
N GLN A 466 10.06 19.15 -10.79
CA GLN A 466 9.72 19.38 -9.38
C GLN A 466 8.19 19.37 -9.11
N PRO A 467 7.32 20.02 -9.92
CA PRO A 467 5.88 19.95 -9.72
C PRO A 467 5.31 18.53 -9.90
N GLU A 468 5.83 17.74 -10.85
CA GLU A 468 5.42 16.35 -11.05
C GLU A 468 5.83 15.48 -9.87
N ALA A 469 7.06 15.64 -9.39
CA ALA A 469 7.56 14.94 -8.20
C ALA A 469 6.74 15.31 -6.95
N TYR A 470 6.33 16.57 -6.79
CA TYR A 470 5.50 17.00 -5.65
C TYR A 470 4.16 16.23 -5.59
N ASN A 471 3.55 15.94 -6.74
CA ASN A 471 2.29 15.18 -6.81
C ASN A 471 2.42 13.71 -6.36
N LEU A 472 3.63 13.25 -6.09
CA LEU A 472 3.95 11.89 -5.65
C LEU A 472 4.44 11.85 -4.19
N THR A 473 4.40 12.97 -3.47
CA THR A 473 4.79 13.10 -2.06
C THR A 473 3.72 12.59 -1.09
N VAL A 474 4.05 12.54 0.20
CA VAL A 474 3.17 12.07 1.29
C VAL A 474 1.84 12.84 1.32
N ASP A 475 1.86 14.16 1.19
CA ASP A 475 0.62 14.95 1.23
C ASP A 475 -0.27 14.70 0.02
N ALA A 476 0.31 14.67 -1.19
CA ALA A 476 -0.44 14.49 -2.43
C ALA A 476 -0.99 13.07 -2.61
N MET A 477 -0.17 12.05 -2.32
CA MET A 477 -0.54 10.64 -2.49
C MET A 477 -1.44 10.14 -1.37
N LEU A 478 -1.05 10.42 -0.12
CA LEU A 478 -1.65 9.80 1.07
C LEU A 478 -2.57 10.74 1.85
N GLY A 479 -2.65 12.03 1.49
CA GLY A 479 -3.30 13.02 2.34
C GLY A 479 -2.66 13.08 3.73
N GLY A 480 -1.34 12.89 3.84
CA GLY A 480 -0.67 12.59 5.11
C GLY A 480 -1.01 13.51 6.27
N GLY A 481 -1.25 14.81 6.01
CA GLY A 481 -1.67 15.76 7.04
C GLY A 481 -2.99 15.42 7.75
N SER A 482 -3.88 14.61 7.16
CA SER A 482 -5.16 14.23 7.79
C SER A 482 -5.05 13.07 8.76
N TRP A 483 -4.00 12.24 8.70
CA TRP A 483 -3.92 11.02 9.51
C TRP A 483 -2.54 10.74 10.12
N LEU A 484 -1.43 11.04 9.44
CA LEU A 484 -0.09 10.79 9.98
C LEU A 484 0.20 11.64 11.22
N ASP A 485 -0.37 12.85 11.30
CA ASP A 485 -0.25 13.71 12.48
C ASP A 485 -0.79 13.03 13.76
N ARG A 486 -1.82 12.17 13.63
CA ARG A 486 -2.39 11.38 14.74
C ARG A 486 -1.46 10.23 15.14
N THR A 487 -0.77 9.62 14.18
CA THR A 487 0.19 8.52 14.44
C THR A 487 1.43 9.00 15.20
N ARG A 488 1.77 10.30 15.07
CA ARG A 488 3.01 10.93 15.56
C ARG A 488 4.30 10.36 14.95
N VAL A 489 4.20 9.52 13.91
CA VAL A 489 5.34 9.12 13.09
C VAL A 489 5.90 10.36 12.38
N PRO A 490 7.22 10.60 12.41
CA PRO A 490 7.80 11.72 11.68
C PRO A 490 7.66 11.50 10.18
N TYR A 491 7.34 12.57 9.45
CA TYR A 491 7.26 12.53 8.00
C TYR A 491 7.52 13.91 7.41
N VAL A 492 8.09 13.92 6.22
CA VAL A 492 8.17 15.09 5.35
C VAL A 492 6.95 15.09 4.45
N LYS A 493 6.18 16.18 4.47
CA LYS A 493 4.92 16.31 3.72
C LYS A 493 5.15 16.37 2.21
N GLY A 494 6.13 17.16 1.79
CA GLY A 494 6.46 17.47 0.39
C GLY A 494 7.77 16.82 -0.06
N LEU A 495 8.54 17.53 -0.89
CA LEU A 495 9.78 17.04 -1.49
C LEU A 495 11.01 17.14 -0.58
N PHE A 496 11.06 18.19 0.24
CA PHE A 496 12.18 18.56 1.11
C PHE A 496 11.70 18.77 2.54
#